data_AF-A0A8T2I1N6-F1
#
_entry.id   AF-A0A8T2I1N6-F1
#
_cell.length_a   1.000
_cell.length_b   1.000
_cell.length_c   1.000
_cell.angle_alpha   90.00
_cell.angle_beta   90.00
_cell.angle_gamma   90.00
#
_symmetry.space_group_name_H-M   'P 1'
#
loop_
_entity.id
_entity.type
_entity.pdbx_description
1 polymer ?
#
loop_
_entity_poly.entity_id
_entity_poly.type
_entity_poly.pdbx_seq_one_letter_code
_entity_poly.pdbx_strand_id
1 'polypeptide(L)' 'MDDYTEAPDIWSSAATNKIPDDAWEYQIRKALNDAAYNGLEYVPYCSTMPVQESCEDPKFMWRKKGSGGGK' A
#
# COMPACT_ATOMS: atom_id res chain seq x y z
N MET A 1 8.77 -30.52 9.63
CA MET A 1 8.96 -29.07 9.74
C MET A 1 7.76 -28.47 9.08
N ASP A 2 6.78 -28.07 9.88
CA ASP A 2 5.57 -27.42 9.37
C ASP A 2 5.98 -26.08 8.76
N ASP A 3 5.83 -26.00 7.44
CA ASP A 3 5.99 -24.79 6.65
C ASP A 3 4.85 -23.85 7.06
N TYR A 4 5.10 -23.00 8.07
CA TYR A 4 4.20 -21.91 8.41
C TYR A 4 4.31 -20.87 7.29
N THR A 5 3.60 -21.09 6.19
CA THR A 5 3.28 -20.00 5.26
C THR A 5 2.59 -18.92 6.08
N GLU A 6 3.31 -17.83 6.38
CA GLU A 6 2.74 -16.63 6.97
C GLU A 6 1.48 -16.27 6.17
N ALA A 7 0.36 -16.10 6.86
CA ALA A 7 -0.87 -15.68 6.21
C ALA A 7 -0.59 -14.35 5.46
N PRO A 8 -1.11 -14.18 4.23
CA PRO A 8 -0.83 -12.99 3.45
C PRO A 8 -1.27 -11.74 4.21
N ASP A 9 -0.39 -10.77 4.34
CA ASP A 9 -0.71 -9.49 4.97
C ASP A 9 -1.34 -8.52 3.97
N ILE A 10 -2.07 -7.52 4.47
CA ILE A 10 -2.81 -6.58 3.62
C ILE A 10 -1.91 -5.80 2.66
N TRP A 11 -0.62 -5.63 2.95
CA TRP A 11 0.31 -4.87 2.13
C TRP A 11 0.96 -5.76 1.08
N SER A 12 1.49 -6.93 1.46
CA SER A 12 2.11 -7.85 0.50
C SER A 12 1.13 -8.31 -0.58
N SER A 13 -0.12 -8.57 -0.21
CA SER A 13 -1.20 -8.97 -1.12
C SER A 13 -1.52 -7.93 -2.21
N ALA A 14 -1.20 -6.66 -1.96
CA ALA A 14 -1.47 -5.56 -2.87
C ALA A 14 -0.17 -4.92 -3.42
N ALA A 15 1.00 -5.45 -3.05
CA ALA A 15 2.31 -4.85 -3.36
C ALA A 15 2.61 -4.79 -4.87
N THR A 16 1.99 -5.66 -5.66
CA THR A 16 2.12 -5.69 -7.13
C THR A 16 1.34 -4.58 -7.82
N ASN A 17 0.40 -3.94 -7.13
CA ASN A 17 -0.49 -2.96 -7.71
C ASN A 17 0.19 -1.58 -7.76
N LYS A 18 0.11 -0.94 -8.93
CA LYS A 18 0.64 0.40 -9.14
C LYS A 18 -0.40 1.44 -8.73
N ILE A 19 0.06 2.61 -8.29
CA ILE A 19 -0.79 3.78 -8.08
C ILE A 19 -1.44 4.13 -9.43
N PRO A 20 -2.78 4.14 -9.53
CA PRO A 20 -3.48 4.52 -10.74
C PRO A 20 -3.16 5.96 -11.16
N ASP A 21 -3.13 6.23 -12.46
CA ASP A 21 -2.88 7.60 -12.96
C ASP A 21 -3.98 8.57 -12.54
N ASP A 22 -5.21 8.09 -12.35
CA ASP A 22 -6.39 8.83 -11.91
C ASP A 22 -6.53 8.91 -10.38
N ALA A 23 -5.54 8.47 -9.61
CA ALA A 23 -5.50 8.61 -8.16
C ALA A 23 -5.41 10.08 -7.73
N TRP A 24 -6.56 10.76 -7.67
CA TRP A 24 -6.67 12.21 -7.49
C TRP A 24 -5.91 12.72 -6.25
N GLU A 25 -5.97 12.01 -5.13
CA GLU A 25 -5.27 12.39 -3.90
C GLU A 25 -3.76 12.40 -4.07
N TYR A 26 -3.24 11.40 -4.80
CA TYR A 26 -1.83 11.31 -5.11
C TYR A 26 -1.40 12.43 -6.06
N GLN A 27 -2.15 12.64 -7.14
CA GLN A 27 -1.80 13.65 -8.14
C GLN A 27 -1.86 15.07 -7.58
N ILE A 28 -2.85 15.41 -6.75
CA ILE A 28 -2.94 16.73 -6.12
C ILE A 28 -1.74 16.98 -5.20
N ARG A 29 -1.43 16.05 -4.31
CA ARG A 29 -0.31 16.21 -3.36
C ARG A 29 1.05 16.25 -4.06
N LYS A 30 1.22 15.43 -5.09
CA LYS A 30 2.38 15.47 -5.99
C LYS A 30 2.51 16.82 -6.70
N ALA A 31 1.42 17.35 -7.25
CA ALA A 31 1.41 18.64 -7.94
C ALA A 31 1.70 19.82 -6.99
N LEU A 32 1.18 19.77 -5.77
CA LEU A 32 1.45 20.76 -4.72
C LEU A 32 2.85 20.62 -4.11
N ASN A 33 3.55 19.52 -4.36
CA ASN A 33 4.82 19.16 -3.72
C ASN A 33 4.75 19.35 -2.19
N ASP A 34 3.66 18.90 -1.56
CA ASP A 34 3.35 19.19 -0.17
C ASP A 34 4.15 18.32 0.82
N ALA A 35 4.02 18.62 2.11
CA ALA A 35 4.70 17.86 3.16
C ALA A 35 4.27 16.39 3.19
N ALA A 36 3.05 16.06 2.77
CA ALA A 36 2.58 14.67 2.71
C ALA A 36 3.29 13.90 1.59
N TYR A 37 3.35 14.44 0.37
CA TYR A 37 4.08 13.81 -0.73
C TYR A 37 5.58 13.62 -0.40
N ASN A 38 6.16 14.59 0.30
CA ASN A 38 7.56 14.55 0.69
C ASN A 38 7.83 13.60 1.87
N GLY A 39 6.93 13.54 2.87
CA GLY A 39 7.13 12.78 4.11
C GLY A 39 6.46 11.41 4.20
N LEU A 40 5.47 11.14 3.35
CA LEU A 40 4.65 9.92 3.36
C LEU A 40 4.79 9.16 2.03
N GLU A 41 4.68 7.83 2.10
CA GLU A 41 4.55 6.95 0.94
C GLU A 41 3.07 6.64 0.72
N TYR A 42 2.63 6.68 -0.54
CA TYR A 42 1.28 6.29 -0.93
C TYR A 42 1.33 4.83 -1.38
N VAL A 43 0.79 3.92 -0.59
CA VAL A 43 0.94 2.48 -0.82
C VAL A 43 -0.41 1.79 -1.02
N PRO A 44 -0.47 0.74 -1.84
CA PRO A 44 -1.63 -0.11 -1.97
C PRO A 44 -1.81 -1.01 -0.73
N TYR A 45 -3.05 -1.33 -0.39
CA TYR A 45 -3.42 -2.32 0.62
C TYR A 45 -4.72 -3.04 0.25
N CYS A 46 -4.85 -4.28 0.72
CA CYS A 46 -6.07 -5.07 0.60
C CYS A 46 -7.03 -4.73 1.75
N SER A 47 -8.21 -4.21 1.43
CA SER A 47 -9.26 -3.94 2.43
C SER A 47 -10.18 -5.13 2.69
N THR A 48 -10.04 -6.21 1.91
CA THR A 48 -10.92 -7.38 1.98
C THR A 48 -10.45 -8.36 3.04
N MET A 49 -11.40 -8.87 3.82
CA MET A 49 -11.18 -9.92 4.81
C MET A 49 -11.99 -11.17 4.43
N PRO A 50 -11.39 -12.38 4.43
CA PRO A 50 -9.98 -12.67 4.69
C PRO A 50 -9.06 -12.12 3.58
N VAL A 51 -7.84 -11.79 3.97
CA VAL A 51 -6.81 -11.31 3.04
C VAL A 51 -6.51 -12.41 2.03
N GLN A 52 -6.68 -12.11 0.75
CA GLN A 52 -6.35 -12.99 -0.36
C GLN A 52 -4.86 -12.84 -0.71
N GLU A 53 -4.24 -13.85 -1.31
CA GLU A 53 -2.84 -13.77 -1.76
C GLU A 53 -2.60 -12.64 -2.78
N SER A 54 -3.62 -12.31 -3.58
CA SER A 54 -3.60 -11.19 -4.52
C SER A 54 -4.83 -10.30 -4.35
N CYS A 55 -4.63 -8.99 -4.28
CA CYS A 55 -5.70 -8.01 -4.20
C CYS A 55 -6.04 -7.45 -5.59
N GLU A 56 -7.18 -7.85 -6.13
CA GLU A 56 -7.68 -7.33 -7.42
C GLU A 56 -8.10 -5.85 -7.32
N ASP A 57 -8.64 -5.43 -6.17
CA ASP A 57 -9.23 -4.11 -5.96
C ASP A 57 -8.55 -3.36 -4.78
N PRO A 58 -7.25 -3.04 -4.91
CA PRO A 58 -6.48 -2.44 -3.84
C PRO A 58 -6.98 -1.03 -3.53
N LYS A 59 -6.93 -0.68 -2.25
CA LYS A 59 -7.11 0.71 -1.79
C LYS A 59 -5.74 1.32 -1.52
N PHE A 60 -5.66 2.65 -1.53
CA PHE A 60 -4.40 3.34 -1.33
C PHE A 60 -4.45 4.20 -0.08
N MET A 61 -3.33 4.23 0.65
CA MET A 61 -3.22 5.00 1.88
C MET A 61 -1.84 5.64 2.00
N TRP A 62 -1.81 6.84 2.56
CA TRP A 62 -0.57 7.48 2.98
C TRP A 62 -0.08 6.89 4.29
N ARG A 63 1.15 6.39 4.30
CA ARG A 63 1.86 5.93 5.50
C ARG A 63 3.20 6.63 5.61
N LYS A 64 3.78 6.64 6.80
CA LYS A 64 5.09 7.27 7.03
C LYS A 64 6.18 6.50 6.27
N LYS A 65 6.98 7.21 5.45
CA LYS A 65 8.14 6.62 4.75
C LYS A 65 9.06 5.94 5.76
N GLY A 66 9.41 4.69 5.48
CA GLY A 66 10.31 3.90 6.34
C GLY A 66 9.64 3.30 7.58
N SER A 67 8.33 3.47 7.76
CA SER A 67 7.59 2.78 8.83
C SER A 67 7.20 1.35 8.45
N GLY A 68 7.75 0.82 7.35
CA GLY A 68 7.49 -0.50 6.79
C GLY A 68 8.55 -1.56 6.94
N GLY A 69 9.43 -1.40 7.93
CA GLY A 69 10.41 -2.42 8.27
C GLY A 69 10.63 -2.49 9.78
N GLY A 70 9.78 -3.25 10.48
CA GLY A 70 10.28 -4.19 11.49
C GLY A 70 10.27 -5.55 10.79
N LYS A 71 11.41 -6.10 10.39
CA LYS A 71 12.40 -6.83 11.21
C LYS A 71 11.80 -8.09 11.83
#